data_AF-A0A7K3EP52-F1
#
_entry.id   AF-A0A7K3EP52-F1
#
_cell.length_a   1.000
_cell.length_b   1.000
_cell.length_c   1.000
_cell.angle_alpha   90.00
_cell.angle_beta   90.00
_cell.angle_gamma   90.00
#
_symmetry.space_group_name_H-M   'P 1'
#
loop_
_entity.id
_entity.type
_entity.pdbx_description
1 polymer ?
#
loop_
_entity_poly.entity_id
_entity_poly.type
_entity_poly.pdbx_seq_one_letter_code
_entity_poly.pdbx_strand_id
1 'polypeptide(L)' 'MRNATAPRTPGVKMTLHVYRVNQDGAVTEDCGTVKVKGGRMPPPLRDVYPPCGCPRHRAERAAAR' A
#
# COMPACT_ATOMS: atom_id res chain seq x y z
N MET A 1 -0.02 -27.62 21.67
CA MET A 1 0.33 -26.61 20.63
C MET A 1 0.50 -25.28 21.34
N ARG A 2 1.71 -24.69 21.39
CA ARG A 2 1.93 -23.37 22.01
C ARG A 2 1.61 -22.31 20.96
N ASN A 3 0.51 -21.58 21.14
CA ASN A 3 0.23 -20.40 20.33
C ASN A 3 1.28 -19.33 20.68
N ALA A 4 2.25 -19.14 19.79
CA ALA A 4 3.25 -18.09 19.91
C ALA A 4 2.62 -16.75 19.53
N THR A 5 1.93 -16.12 20.49
CA THR A 5 1.54 -14.71 20.32
C THR A 5 2.81 -13.88 20.42
N ALA A 6 3.36 -13.47 19.28
CA ALA A 6 4.54 -12.63 19.24
C ALA A 6 4.31 -11.34 20.07
N PRO A 7 5.32 -10.86 20.83
CA PRO A 7 5.18 -9.66 21.64
C PRO A 7 4.84 -8.45 20.75
N ARG A 8 3.76 -7.75 21.11
CA ARG A 8 3.28 -6.57 20.38
C ARG A 8 4.28 -5.44 20.57
N THR A 9 4.81 -4.90 19.47
CA THR A 9 5.67 -3.72 19.53
C THR A 9 4.79 -2.48 19.82
N PRO A 10 5.06 -1.70 20.89
CA PRO A 10 4.29 -0.51 21.20
C PRO A 10 4.22 0.47 20.01
N GLY A 11 3.03 0.97 19.71
CA GLY A 11 2.78 1.91 18.61
C GLY A 11 2.63 1.27 17.22
N VAL A 12 2.98 -0.01 17.05
CA VAL A 12 2.68 -0.78 15.83
C VAL A 12 1.25 -1.29 15.93
N LYS A 13 0.39 -0.83 15.02
CA LYS A 13 -1.01 -1.27 14.98
C LYS A 13 -1.24 -2.41 13.99
N MET A 14 -0.40 -2.50 12.97
CA MET A 14 -0.52 -3.52 11.93
C MET A 14 0.87 -3.94 11.44
N THR A 15 1.03 -5.24 11.20
CA THR A 15 2.21 -5.82 10.58
C THR A 15 1.78 -6.39 9.24
N LEU A 16 2.45 -5.98 8.17
CA LEU A 16 2.23 -6.54 6.83
C LEU A 16 3.43 -7.41 6.47
N HIS A 17 3.16 -8.64 6.04
CA HIS A 17 4.17 -9.48 5.40
C HIS A 17 3.97 -9.36 3.89
N VAL A 18 5.05 -9.07 3.17
CA VAL A 18 5.00 -8.81 1.73
C VAL A 18 5.67 -9.98 1.02
N TYR A 19 4.93 -10.64 0.16
CA TYR A 19 5.41 -11.77 -0.61
C TYR A 19 5.25 -11.49 -2.10
N ARG A 20 6.22 -11.96 -2.90
CA ARG A 20 6.02 -12.15 -4.32
C ARG A 20 5.42 -13.53 -4.54
N VAL A 21 4.36 -13.61 -5.33
CA VAL A 21 3.70 -14.86 -5.68
C VAL A 21 3.68 -15.08 -7.18
N ASN A 22 3.64 -16.34 -7.60
CA ASN A 22 3.38 -16.71 -8.98
C ASN A 22 1.87 -16.71 -9.29
N GLN A 23 1.52 -17.06 -10.53
CA GLN A 23 0.12 -17.14 -10.99
C GLN A 23 -0.73 -18.17 -10.22
N ASP A 24 -0.10 -19.19 -9.65
CA ASP A 24 -0.74 -20.25 -8.87
C ASP A 24 -0.85 -19.89 -7.37
N GLY A 25 -0.43 -18.67 -6.99
CA GLY A 25 -0.44 -18.18 -5.62
C GLY A 25 0.70 -18.72 -4.74
N ALA A 26 1.66 -19.44 -5.30
CA ALA A 26 2.83 -19.91 -4.56
C ALA A 26 3.82 -18.76 -4.32
N VAL A 27 4.31 -18.64 -3.09
CA VAL A 27 5.32 -17.63 -2.71
C VAL A 27 6.64 -17.94 -3.39
N THR A 28 7.12 -17.01 -4.21
CA THR A 28 8.42 -17.09 -4.89
C THR A 28 9.50 -16.28 -4.17
N GLU A 29 9.12 -15.30 -3.37
CA GLU A 29 10.06 -14.40 -2.67
C GLU A 29 9.40 -13.81 -1.41
N ASP A 30 10.15 -13.76 -0.31
CA ASP A 30 9.80 -12.96 0.87
C ASP A 30 10.43 -11.57 0.71
N CYS A 31 9.57 -10.57 0.45
CA CYS A 31 9.98 -9.18 0.28
C CYS A 31 10.13 -8.44 1.62
N GLY A 32 9.85 -9.11 2.74
CA GLY A 32 10.07 -8.62 4.09
C GLY A 32 8.79 -8.21 4.82
N THR A 33 9.02 -7.59 5.98
CA THR A 33 7.96 -7.26 6.94
C THR A 33 7.87 -5.76 7.16
N VAL A 34 6.69 -5.18 6.94
CA VAL A 34 6.39 -3.76 7.15
C VAL A 34 5.63 -3.57 8.45
N LYS A 35 6.18 -2.77 9.38
CA LYS A 35 5.53 -2.40 10.63
C LYS A 35 4.82 -1.06 10.48
N VAL A 36 3.49 -1.08 10.40
CA VAL A 36 2.66 0.12 10.29
C VAL A 36 2.41 0.68 11.68
N LYS A 37 3.02 1.84 11.95
CA LYS A 37 2.79 2.60 13.17
C LYS A 37 1.46 3.37 13.07
N GLY A 38 0.72 3.45 14.15
CA GLY A 38 -0.46 4.30 14.21
C GLY A 38 -0.05 5.77 14.32
N GLY A 39 -0.26 6.56 13.26
CA GLY A 39 -0.19 8.02 13.32
C GLY A 39 -1.46 8.59 13.97
N ARG A 40 -1.32 9.64 14.79
CA ARG A 40 -2.49 10.38 15.35
C ARG A 40 -3.20 11.24 14.30
N MET A 41 -2.58 11.48 13.16
CA MET A 41 -3.09 12.33 12.11
C MET A 41 -2.95 11.58 10.78
N PRO A 42 -4.02 11.44 9.98
CA PRO A 42 -3.87 10.97 8.61
C PRO A 42 -2.85 11.89 7.92
N PRO A 43 -1.95 11.35 7.06
CA PRO A 43 -1.15 12.22 6.21
C PRO A 43 -2.11 13.16 5.50
N PRO A 44 -1.77 14.47 5.35
CA PRO A 44 -2.63 15.38 4.62
C PRO A 44 -2.90 14.74 3.27
N LEU A 45 -4.18 14.46 2.97
CA LEU A 45 -4.60 14.04 1.65
C LEU A 45 -4.13 15.16 0.71
N ARG A 46 -3.05 14.90 -0.02
CA ARG A 46 -2.64 15.80 -1.08
C ARG A 46 -3.64 15.54 -2.19
N ASP A 47 -4.64 16.41 -2.29
CA ASP A 47 -5.58 16.42 -3.42
C ASP A 47 -4.89 16.71 -4.78
N VAL A 48 -3.57 16.88 -4.77
CA VAL A 48 -2.71 16.97 -5.94
C VAL A 48 -2.46 15.57 -6.49
N TYR A 49 -3.51 14.90 -6.94
CA TYR A 49 -3.37 13.75 -7.82
C TYR A 49 -2.87 14.24 -9.18
N PRO A 50 -1.93 13.52 -9.84
CA PRO A 50 -1.59 13.87 -11.20
C PRO A 50 -2.87 13.83 -12.03
N PRO A 51 -3.02 14.73 -12.99
CA PRO A 51 -4.15 14.69 -13.89
C PRO A 51 -4.28 13.31 -14.54
N CYS A 52 -5.50 12.82 -14.72
CA CYS A 52 -5.73 11.55 -15.38
C CYS A 52 -5.05 11.54 -16.76
N GLY A 53 -4.08 10.64 -16.94
CA GLY A 53 -3.28 10.54 -18.16
C GLY A 53 -3.91 9.67 -19.25
N CYS A 54 -5.14 9.18 -19.07
CA CYS A 54 -5.76 8.28 -20.04
C CYS A 54 -6.09 9.01 -21.36
N PRO A 55 -6.18 8.28 -22.49
CA PRO A 55 -6.43 8.89 -23.80
C PRO A 55 -7.69 9.76 -23.86
N ARG A 56 -8.75 9.36 -23.15
CA ARG A 56 -10.02 10.08 -23.07
C ARG A 56 -9.86 11.46 -22.42
N HIS A 57 -9.34 11.51 -21.20
CA HIS A 57 -9.13 12.77 -20.49
C HIS A 57 -8.00 13.63 -21.09
N ARG A 58 -7.05 13.02 -21.81
CA ARG A 58 -6.04 13.75 -22.59
C ARG A 58 -6.68 14.49 -23.77
N ALA A 59 -7.59 13.84 -24.51
CA ALA A 59 -8.27 14.44 -25.66
C ALA A 59 -9.19 15.61 -25.24
N GLU A 60 -9.95 15.44 -24.16
CA GLU A 60 -10.84 16.48 -23.62
C GLU A 60 -10.08 17.76 -23.24
N ARG A 61 -8.90 17.64 -22.62
CA ARG A 61 -8.04 18.79 -22.28
C ARG A 61 -7.43 19.49 -23.47
N ALA A 62 -7.14 18.75 -24.54
CA ALA A 62 -6.61 19.31 -25.77
C ALA A 62 -7.68 20.11 -26.53
N ALA A 63 -8.95 19.68 -26.45
CA ALA A 63 -10.08 20.36 -27.07
C ALA A 63 -10.59 21.59 -26.29
N ALA A 64 -10.30 21.67 -24.98
CA ALA A 64 -10.67 22.81 -24.13
C ALA A 64 -9.63 23.97 -24.16
N ARG A 65 -8.62 23.88 -25.03
CA ARG A 65 -7.60 24.91 -25.28
C ARG A 65 -7.91 25.64 -26.58
#